data_AF-A0A5C7W594-F1
#
_entry.id   AF-A0A5C7W594-F1
#
_cell.length_a   1.000
_cell.length_b   1.000
_cell.length_c   1.000
_cell.angle_alpha   90.00
_cell.angle_beta   90.00
_cell.angle_gamma   90.00
#
_symmetry.space_group_name_H-M   'P 1'
#
loop_
_entity.id
_entity.type
_entity.pdbx_description
1 polymer ?
#
loop_
_entity_poly.entity_id
_entity_poly.type
_entity_poly.pdbx_seq_one_letter_code
_entity_poly.pdbx_strand_id
1 'polypeptide(L)'
;MHAAIAEVGILYATATVHSGWEKVDAEGTIPLETTPLGGHAFAIVAYDTQGFWIQNSWGPDWGLRGFAHISYDDWLSNGTDVWVARLGAPVELRKLASTAALQSGRSSQAIGYAYEDLRPHVISVGNGGWLSPGDTYGTSDSDVRRLFEQDIPRVMTNWPSKRIVLYVHGGLVPAADALQRVAEYRPELLAQQCYRLAFVWHSDFGSTLRNILADAVSKRRSGGWLDEMKDFLLDRLDDMLEPLARQLLGKLAWDEMKENAVGASQKGRAADVVVHGLVKLKQRYPELELHLVGHSAGSIFLGPLLARLGDAGLTARTCTLWAPACTHQDFEDFYQPALTARRGGAKALEQLTLFMLTDAAEQDDNCALIYNKSLLYLVAHALERQSRIPGDPRHPGVPLLGMAKFLDPAHPDYKADFKKRLDACGVECISAPNDDGEGTLTASKASRHGDFDNDKRTVLATFSRILGSASQLGAESVRDPMTGGQTTRVQVSNPDMLVGDEMVTLKLGESRSAASARRQVVDRLSRPVTTAN
;
A
#
# COMPACT_ATOMS: atom_id res chain seq x y z
N MET A 1 22.28 10.66 27.35
CA MET A 1 23.03 10.82 26.09
C MET A 1 24.23 9.88 25.99
N HIS A 2 25.17 9.83 26.94
CA HIS A 2 26.32 8.90 26.88
C HIS A 2 25.93 7.43 26.70
N ALA A 3 24.94 6.96 27.44
CA ALA A 3 24.43 5.59 27.30
C ALA A 3 23.85 5.36 25.89
N ALA A 4 23.12 6.33 25.35
CA ALA A 4 22.56 6.24 24.00
C ALA A 4 23.66 6.24 22.93
N ILE A 5 24.68 7.09 23.02
CA ILE A 5 25.84 7.08 22.10
C ILE A 5 26.56 5.73 22.16
N ALA A 6 26.79 5.22 23.37
CA ALA A 6 27.45 3.92 23.55
C ALA A 6 26.66 2.75 22.95
N GLU A 7 25.33 2.86 22.94
CA GLU A 7 24.44 1.82 22.43
C GLU A 7 24.18 1.92 20.91
N VAL A 8 24.01 3.14 20.39
CA VAL A 8 23.52 3.40 19.02
C VAL A 8 24.53 4.06 18.11
N GLY A 9 25.69 4.46 18.63
CA GLY A 9 26.78 5.10 17.91
C GLY A 9 26.58 6.60 17.70
N ILE A 10 25.42 7.02 17.18
CA ILE A 10 25.17 8.42 16.77
C ILE A 10 23.84 8.90 17.34
N LEU A 11 23.81 10.15 17.82
CA LEU A 11 22.57 10.86 18.16
C LEU A 11 22.32 11.99 17.19
N TYR A 12 21.06 12.28 16.87
CA TYR A 12 20.66 13.49 16.16
C TYR A 12 20.25 14.54 17.17
N ALA A 13 20.76 15.75 17.04
CA ALA A 13 20.58 16.82 18.02
C ALA A 13 20.18 18.13 17.35
N THR A 14 19.41 18.92 18.08
CA THR A 14 19.15 20.33 17.77
C THR A 14 19.70 21.21 18.89
N ALA A 15 20.22 22.38 18.55
CA ALA A 15 20.64 23.40 19.52
C ALA A 15 20.49 24.80 18.95
N THR A 16 20.50 25.79 19.84
CA THR A 16 20.71 27.19 19.46
C THR A 16 22.20 27.42 19.24
N VAL A 17 22.59 27.71 18.00
CA VAL A 17 23.94 28.12 17.61
C VAL A 17 24.18 29.53 18.09
N HIS A 18 25.36 29.77 18.67
CA HIS A 18 25.84 31.09 19.06
C HIS A 18 27.10 31.46 18.28
N SER A 19 27.56 32.72 18.39
CA SER A 19 28.72 33.27 17.69
C SER A 19 30.05 32.52 17.91
N GLY A 20 30.10 31.61 18.88
CA GLY A 20 31.25 30.74 19.11
C GLY A 20 31.44 29.67 18.02
N TRP A 21 30.35 29.27 17.36
CA TRP A 21 30.39 28.29 16.27
C TRP A 21 31.09 28.80 15.01
N GLU A 22 31.30 30.11 14.88
CA GLU A 22 32.12 30.71 13.82
C GLU A 22 33.60 30.79 14.19
N LYS A 23 33.96 30.49 15.45
CA LYS A 23 35.28 30.68 16.04
C LYS A 23 35.86 29.37 16.59
N VAL A 24 35.51 28.25 15.96
CA VAL A 24 36.02 26.93 16.37
C VAL A 24 37.55 26.93 16.26
N ASP A 25 38.23 26.50 17.33
CA ASP A 25 39.70 26.48 17.36
C ASP A 25 40.28 25.31 16.52
N ALA A 26 41.61 25.27 16.43
CA ALA A 26 42.31 24.26 15.64
C ALA A 26 42.14 22.83 16.19
N GLU A 27 41.84 22.72 17.48
CA GLU A 27 41.54 21.48 18.18
C GLU A 27 40.06 21.07 18.02
N GLY A 28 39.23 21.93 17.42
CA GLY A 28 37.81 21.70 17.18
C GLY A 28 36.90 22.19 18.29
N THR A 29 37.38 22.89 19.30
CA THR A 29 36.57 23.36 20.44
C THR A 29 35.70 24.55 20.03
N ILE A 30 34.41 24.49 20.38
CA ILE A 30 33.49 25.62 20.25
C ILE A 30 33.63 26.50 21.50
N PRO A 31 34.15 27.74 21.40
CA PRO A 31 34.16 28.65 22.53
C PRO A 31 32.73 29.08 22.90
N LEU A 32 32.33 28.88 24.16
CA LEU A 32 31.01 29.30 24.63
C LEU A 32 30.87 30.83 24.56
N GLU A 33 29.84 31.29 23.85
CA GLU A 33 29.54 32.71 23.65
C GLU A 33 28.03 32.93 23.82
N THR A 34 27.61 34.14 24.17
CA THR A 34 26.21 34.41 24.53
C THR A 34 25.35 34.96 23.38
N THR A 35 25.94 35.27 22.23
CA THR A 35 25.21 35.91 21.11
C THR A 35 24.57 34.83 20.23
N PRO A 36 23.23 34.65 20.22
CA PRO A 36 22.56 33.64 19.43
C PRO A 36 22.58 34.00 17.93
N LEU A 37 22.81 33.01 17.08
CA LEU A 37 22.76 33.10 15.62
C LEU A 37 21.52 32.41 15.04
N GLY A 38 21.00 31.37 15.68
CA GLY A 38 19.79 30.66 15.25
C GLY A 38 19.74 29.20 15.70
N GLY A 39 18.69 28.47 15.33
CA GLY A 39 18.59 27.04 15.58
C GLY A 39 19.28 26.22 14.49
N HIS A 40 19.94 25.12 14.87
CA HIS A 40 20.60 24.21 13.92
C HIS A 40 20.50 22.75 14.35
N ALA A 41 20.60 21.85 13.38
CA ALA A 41 20.59 20.40 13.60
C ALA A 41 21.91 19.77 13.17
N PHE A 42 22.42 18.84 13.98
CA PHE A 42 23.71 18.18 13.77
C PHE A 42 23.71 16.76 14.38
N ALA A 43 24.77 16.01 14.14
CA ALA A 43 24.95 14.67 14.71
C ALA A 43 25.96 14.71 15.86
N ILE A 44 25.64 14.12 17.00
CA ILE A 44 26.60 13.85 18.08
C ILE A 44 27.18 12.46 17.85
N VAL A 45 28.51 12.39 17.71
CA VAL A 45 29.23 11.19 17.25
C VAL A 45 30.18 10.61 18.28
N ALA A 46 30.59 11.39 19.29
CA ALA A 46 31.37 10.89 20.43
C ALA A 46 31.18 11.81 21.64
N TYR A 47 31.77 11.43 22.78
CA TYR A 47 31.82 12.24 23.99
C TYR A 47 33.10 11.93 24.77
N ASP A 48 33.50 12.88 25.61
CA ASP A 48 34.61 12.72 26.55
C ASP A 48 34.27 13.35 27.90
N THR A 49 35.26 13.57 28.76
CA THR A 49 35.01 14.15 30.10
C THR A 49 34.60 15.62 30.07
N GLN A 50 34.76 16.32 28.95
CA GLN A 50 34.53 17.76 28.82
C GLN A 50 33.28 18.10 28.00
N GLY A 51 32.84 17.20 27.12
CA GLY A 51 31.68 17.47 26.27
C GLY A 51 31.41 16.42 25.20
N PHE A 52 30.68 16.85 24.17
CA PHE A 52 30.27 16.05 23.03
C PHE A 52 31.06 16.43 21.77
N TRP A 53 31.46 15.44 21.00
CA TRP A 53 31.94 15.64 19.64
C TRP A 53 30.78 15.57 18.67
N ILE A 54 30.69 16.57 17.80
CA ILE A 54 29.64 16.73 16.82
C ILE A 54 30.20 16.67 15.40
N GLN A 55 29.41 16.15 14.47
CA GLN A 55 29.61 16.28 13.04
C GLN A 55 28.60 17.28 12.49
N ASN A 56 29.09 18.31 11.82
CA ASN A 56 28.28 19.36 11.23
C ASN A 56 28.19 19.21 9.70
N SER A 57 27.27 19.96 9.08
CA SER A 57 26.99 19.95 7.64
C SER A 57 27.56 21.17 6.89
N TRP A 58 28.40 21.98 7.54
CA TRP A 58 29.01 23.19 6.95
C TRP A 58 30.30 22.93 6.17
N GLY A 59 30.47 21.70 5.69
CA GLY A 59 31.62 21.28 4.89
C GLY A 59 32.85 20.91 5.72
N PRO A 60 33.90 20.37 5.05
CA PRO A 60 35.10 19.89 5.70
C PRO A 60 36.01 21.02 6.19
N ASP A 61 35.83 22.26 5.74
CA ASP A 61 36.69 23.39 6.15
C ASP A 61 36.24 24.04 7.46
N TRP A 62 35.08 23.65 7.99
CA TRP A 62 34.57 24.14 9.27
C TRP A 62 35.04 23.28 10.45
N GLY A 63 35.55 23.92 11.50
CA GLY A 63 36.07 23.24 12.69
C GLY A 63 37.21 22.26 12.37
N LEU A 64 37.24 21.13 13.07
CA LEU A 64 38.22 20.06 12.84
C LEU A 64 37.70 19.10 11.76
N ARG A 65 37.83 19.49 10.50
CA ARG A 65 37.41 18.71 9.32
C ARG A 65 35.90 18.41 9.27
N GLY A 66 35.07 19.38 9.63
CA GLY A 66 33.61 19.24 9.75
C GLY A 66 33.13 18.76 11.12
N PHE A 67 34.05 18.57 12.07
CA PHE A 67 33.75 18.16 13.44
C PHE A 67 34.08 19.28 14.43
N ALA A 68 33.38 19.28 15.57
CA ALA A 68 33.69 20.19 16.66
C ALA A 68 33.34 19.56 18.02
N HIS A 69 33.88 20.12 19.09
CA HIS A 69 33.60 19.74 20.47
C HIS A 69 32.77 20.82 21.13
N ILE A 70 31.57 20.44 21.59
CA ILE A 70 30.68 21.28 22.38
C ILE A 70 30.81 20.87 23.85
N SER A 71 31.13 21.83 24.72
CA SER A 71 31.25 21.56 26.16
C SER A 71 29.89 21.16 26.78
N TYR A 72 29.91 20.48 27.93
CA TYR A 72 28.67 20.17 28.63
C TYR A 72 27.91 21.42 29.09
N ASP A 73 28.60 22.49 29.48
CA ASP A 73 27.97 23.74 29.90
C ASP A 73 27.25 24.44 28.73
N ASP A 74 27.89 24.40 27.56
CA ASP A 74 27.30 24.90 26.31
C ASP A 74 26.08 24.06 25.93
N TRP A 75 26.22 22.73 25.89
CA TRP A 75 25.09 21.84 25.58
C TRP A 75 23.91 22.01 26.56
N LEU A 76 24.16 22.15 27.86
CA LEU A 76 23.11 22.37 28.86
C LEU A 76 22.40 23.71 28.68
N SER A 77 23.10 24.72 28.16
CA SER A 77 22.55 26.05 27.95
C SER A 77 21.79 26.18 26.63
N ASN A 78 22.26 25.50 25.58
CA ASN A 78 21.85 25.75 24.20
C ASN A 78 21.21 24.54 23.51
N GLY A 79 21.40 23.33 24.01
CA GLY A 79 20.80 22.12 23.45
C GLY A 79 19.28 22.10 23.63
N THR A 80 18.54 21.70 22.59
CA THR A 80 17.09 21.62 22.63
C THR A 80 16.61 20.19 22.70
N ASP A 81 16.77 19.41 21.63
CA ASP A 81 16.23 18.05 21.55
C ASP A 81 17.33 17.08 21.09
N VAL A 82 17.20 15.82 21.51
CA VAL A 82 18.07 14.74 21.06
C VAL A 82 17.26 13.49 20.71
N TRP A 83 17.59 12.89 19.58
CA TRP A 83 16.87 11.76 19.00
C TRP A 83 17.83 10.60 18.74
N VAL A 84 17.30 9.40 18.90
CA VAL A 84 17.94 8.14 18.56
C VAL A 84 17.07 7.43 17.53
N ALA A 85 17.68 6.97 16.45
CA ALA A 85 17.03 6.05 15.52
C ALA A 85 17.50 4.61 15.82
N ARG A 86 16.57 3.74 16.21
CA ARG A 86 16.80 2.29 16.40
C ARG A 86 15.68 1.52 15.74
N LEU A 87 16.02 0.37 15.17
CA LEU A 87 15.04 -0.67 14.88
C LEU A 87 14.49 -1.15 16.23
N GLY A 88 13.17 -1.10 16.40
CA GLY A 88 12.55 -1.40 17.68
C GLY A 88 12.81 -2.83 18.15
N ALA A 89 12.78 -3.08 19.47
CA ALA A 89 12.91 -4.43 20.02
C ALA A 89 11.72 -5.31 19.55
N PRO A 90 11.92 -6.56 19.10
CA PRO A 90 10.83 -7.40 18.61
C PRO A 90 9.76 -7.56 19.69
N VAL A 91 8.53 -7.11 19.40
CA VAL A 91 7.39 -7.27 20.30
C VAL A 91 6.59 -8.49 19.87
N GLU A 92 6.58 -9.55 20.70
CA GLU A 92 5.68 -10.69 20.50
C GLU A 92 4.25 -10.31 20.88
N LEU A 93 3.42 -10.00 19.90
CA LEU A 93 1.98 -9.80 20.12
C LEU A 93 1.24 -11.14 20.01
N ARG A 94 0.75 -11.64 21.15
CA ARG A 94 0.08 -12.94 21.24
C ARG A 94 -1.43 -12.91 20.97
N LYS A 95 -2.00 -11.74 20.67
CA LYS A 95 -3.45 -11.55 20.44
C LYS A 95 -3.71 -10.59 19.26
N LEU A 96 -4.58 -11.01 18.34
CA LEU A 96 -5.03 -10.23 17.16
C LEU A 96 -5.73 -8.90 17.52
N ALA A 97 -6.33 -8.80 18.71
CA ALA A 97 -6.91 -7.55 19.19
C ALA A 97 -5.84 -6.51 19.57
N SER A 98 -4.65 -6.95 20.01
CA SER A 98 -3.54 -6.08 20.38
C SER A 98 -2.84 -5.50 19.15
N THR A 99 -2.81 -6.22 18.03
CA THR A 99 -2.37 -5.70 16.72
C THR A 99 -3.32 -4.62 16.19
N ALA A 100 -4.64 -4.81 16.32
CA ALA A 100 -5.64 -3.80 15.90
C ALA A 100 -5.62 -2.52 16.76
N ALA A 101 -5.35 -2.64 18.07
CA ALA A 101 -5.22 -1.49 18.97
C ALA A 101 -3.95 -0.66 18.70
N LEU A 102 -2.84 -1.32 18.31
CA LEU A 102 -1.62 -0.64 17.84
C LEU A 102 -1.79 0.00 16.45
N GLN A 103 -2.70 -0.53 15.62
CA GLN A 103 -3.01 0.00 14.29
C GLN A 103 -3.98 1.21 14.31
N SER A 104 -4.81 1.36 15.34
CA SER A 104 -5.84 2.40 15.42
C SER A 104 -5.41 3.66 16.20
N GLY A 105 -4.29 3.61 16.92
CA GLY A 105 -3.82 4.73 17.75
C GLY A 105 -2.40 5.16 17.41
N ARG A 106 -2.27 6.36 16.83
CA ARG A 106 -1.04 7.19 16.73
C ARG A 106 0.20 6.60 17.42
N SER A 107 1.00 5.82 16.70
CA SER A 107 2.41 5.60 17.04
C SER A 107 3.20 5.15 15.80
N SER A 108 4.22 5.92 15.44
CA SER A 108 5.20 5.59 14.40
C SER A 108 5.97 4.28 14.68
N GLN A 109 5.87 3.73 15.90
CA GLN A 109 6.51 2.48 16.32
C GLN A 109 5.79 1.21 15.82
N ALA A 110 4.46 1.17 15.77
CA ALA A 110 3.73 0.00 15.24
C ALA A 110 3.93 -0.19 13.72
N ILE A 111 4.10 0.92 13.00
CA ILE A 111 4.37 0.96 11.57
C ILE A 111 5.75 0.38 11.26
N GLY A 112 6.76 0.60 12.13
CA GLY A 112 8.12 0.10 11.94
C GLY A 112 8.28 -1.43 12.04
N TYR A 113 7.46 -2.12 12.84
CA TYR A 113 7.49 -3.59 12.93
C TYR A 113 6.74 -4.27 11.79
N ALA A 114 5.59 -3.71 11.40
CA ALA A 114 4.91 -4.11 10.18
C ALA A 114 5.78 -3.86 8.94
N TYR A 115 6.68 -2.87 8.99
CA TYR A 115 7.54 -2.53 7.86
C TYR A 115 8.51 -3.65 7.45
N GLU A 116 9.32 -4.22 8.35
CA GLU A 116 10.26 -5.29 7.95
C GLU A 116 9.56 -6.54 7.41
N ASP A 117 8.41 -6.88 7.98
CA ASP A 117 7.63 -8.05 7.59
C ASP A 117 6.86 -7.87 6.29
N LEU A 118 6.37 -6.66 6.02
CA LEU A 118 5.58 -6.34 4.82
C LEU A 118 6.44 -5.87 3.65
N ARG A 119 7.60 -5.27 3.91
CA ARG A 119 8.46 -4.71 2.86
C ARG A 119 8.82 -5.72 1.76
N PRO A 120 9.11 -7.01 2.06
CA PRO A 120 9.33 -8.03 1.03
C PRO A 120 8.07 -8.39 0.22
N HIS A 121 6.89 -7.95 0.62
CA HIS A 121 5.63 -8.25 -0.07
C HIS A 121 5.10 -7.08 -0.89
N VAL A 122 5.86 -5.99 -1.02
CA VAL A 122 5.42 -4.74 -1.65
C VAL A 122 6.43 -4.27 -2.69
N ILE A 123 5.91 -3.88 -3.85
CA ILE A 123 6.60 -3.15 -4.91
C ILE A 123 5.92 -1.78 -5.03
N SER A 124 6.62 -0.72 -4.59
CA SER A 124 6.15 0.65 -4.75
C SER A 124 6.35 1.12 -6.20
N VAL A 125 5.26 1.54 -6.83
CA VAL A 125 5.21 2.03 -8.22
C VAL A 125 4.87 3.51 -8.20
N GLY A 126 5.72 4.31 -8.84
CA GLY A 126 5.55 5.76 -9.01
C GLY A 126 5.13 6.13 -10.43
N ASN A 127 5.21 7.43 -10.71
CA ASN A 127 4.83 8.02 -11.99
C ASN A 127 5.57 7.39 -13.17
N GLY A 128 4.89 7.29 -14.31
CA GLY A 128 5.37 6.61 -15.52
C GLY A 128 5.59 5.11 -15.34
N GLY A 129 5.12 4.50 -14.23
CA GLY A 129 5.33 3.10 -13.92
C GLY A 129 6.73 2.76 -13.38
N TRP A 130 7.52 3.76 -12.98
CA TRP A 130 8.84 3.54 -12.39
C TRP A 130 8.75 2.94 -10.99
N LEU A 131 9.83 2.28 -10.55
CA LEU A 131 10.01 1.99 -9.13
C LEU A 131 10.09 3.31 -8.35
N SER A 132 9.38 3.40 -7.22
CA SER A 132 9.39 4.59 -6.36
C SER A 132 10.18 4.29 -5.09
N PRO A 133 11.42 4.79 -4.91
CA PRO A 133 12.21 4.55 -3.70
C PRO A 133 11.94 5.56 -2.56
N GLY A 134 11.19 6.63 -2.82
CA GLY A 134 11.14 7.81 -1.94
C GLY A 134 10.05 7.83 -0.86
N ASP A 135 9.11 6.88 -0.89
CA ASP A 135 7.98 6.81 0.05
C ASP A 135 8.25 5.85 1.22
N THR A 136 7.34 5.81 2.20
CA THR A 136 7.44 4.92 3.38
C THR A 136 7.59 3.44 2.99
N TYR A 137 7.15 3.04 1.78
CA TYR A 137 7.29 1.68 1.26
C TYR A 137 8.15 1.64 0.00
N GLY A 138 9.06 2.60 -0.12
CA GLY A 138 9.89 2.83 -1.28
C GLY A 138 10.63 1.58 -1.73
N THR A 139 10.61 1.33 -3.03
CA THR A 139 11.27 0.22 -3.69
C THR A 139 12.33 0.71 -4.67
N SER A 140 13.56 0.28 -4.47
CA SER A 140 14.69 0.45 -5.40
C SER A 140 14.96 -0.84 -6.19
N ASP A 141 15.74 -0.75 -7.28
CA ASP A 141 16.21 -1.93 -8.01
C ASP A 141 16.99 -2.91 -7.14
N SER A 142 17.80 -2.41 -6.19
CA SER A 142 18.50 -3.25 -5.22
C SER A 142 17.56 -4.02 -4.30
N ASP A 143 16.43 -3.41 -3.93
CA ASP A 143 15.43 -4.09 -3.12
C ASP A 143 14.73 -5.19 -3.90
N VAL A 144 14.36 -4.93 -5.17
CA VAL A 144 13.77 -5.97 -6.02
C VAL A 144 14.77 -7.11 -6.23
N ARG A 145 16.06 -6.81 -6.42
CA ARG A 145 17.10 -7.83 -6.50
C ARG A 145 17.16 -8.68 -5.23
N ARG A 146 17.25 -8.05 -4.06
CA ARG A 146 17.27 -8.75 -2.75
C ARG A 146 16.02 -9.61 -2.56
N LEU A 147 14.86 -9.08 -2.93
CA LEU A 147 13.58 -9.76 -2.85
C LEU A 147 13.61 -11.11 -3.58
N PHE A 148 14.03 -11.09 -4.85
CA PHE A 148 14.02 -12.29 -5.71
C PHE A 148 15.20 -13.23 -5.45
N GLU A 149 16.35 -12.72 -5.02
CA GLU A 149 17.57 -13.52 -4.79
C GLU A 149 17.64 -14.10 -3.37
N GLN A 150 17.03 -13.44 -2.39
CA GLN A 150 17.16 -13.80 -0.96
C GLN A 150 15.81 -13.99 -0.27
N ASP A 151 14.94 -12.98 -0.26
CA ASP A 151 13.75 -12.99 0.62
C ASP A 151 12.72 -14.05 0.21
N ILE A 152 12.32 -14.08 -1.06
CA ILE A 152 11.37 -15.07 -1.59
C ILE A 152 11.93 -16.49 -1.44
N PRO A 153 13.17 -16.81 -1.90
CA PRO A 153 13.76 -18.12 -1.71
C PRO A 153 13.83 -18.56 -0.23
N ARG A 154 14.17 -17.65 0.69
CA ARG A 154 14.25 -17.95 2.12
C ARG A 154 12.90 -18.40 2.67
N VAL A 155 11.82 -17.71 2.32
CA VAL A 155 10.46 -18.06 2.75
C VAL A 155 10.01 -19.39 2.13
N MET A 156 10.29 -19.60 0.85
CA MET A 156 9.81 -20.75 0.08
C MET A 156 10.69 -22.01 0.22
N THR A 157 11.78 -21.96 0.98
CA THR A 157 12.80 -23.04 1.04
C THR A 157 12.20 -24.40 1.36
N ASN A 158 11.26 -24.48 2.31
CA ASN A 158 10.65 -25.73 2.76
C ASN A 158 9.25 -25.96 2.19
N TRP A 159 8.83 -25.19 1.17
CA TRP A 159 7.49 -25.32 0.60
C TRP A 159 7.44 -26.44 -0.46
N PRO A 160 6.59 -27.46 -0.26
CA PRO A 160 6.29 -28.47 -1.28
C PRO A 160 5.71 -27.85 -2.56
N SER A 161 4.77 -26.92 -2.41
CA SER A 161 4.22 -26.16 -3.53
C SER A 161 4.66 -24.71 -3.47
N LYS A 162 5.25 -24.21 -4.54
CA LYS A 162 5.80 -22.87 -4.62
C LYS A 162 4.88 -22.00 -5.47
N ARG A 163 4.19 -21.03 -4.86
CA ARG A 163 3.27 -20.12 -5.57
C ARG A 163 3.61 -18.67 -5.30
N ILE A 164 3.59 -17.86 -6.34
CA ILE A 164 3.63 -16.39 -6.23
C ILE A 164 2.31 -15.83 -6.71
N VAL A 165 1.73 -14.94 -5.92
CA VAL A 165 0.50 -14.21 -6.23
C VAL A 165 0.85 -12.74 -6.43
N LEU A 166 0.80 -12.27 -7.67
CA LEU A 166 0.94 -10.85 -7.99
C LEU A 166 -0.41 -10.16 -7.76
N TYR A 167 -0.44 -9.19 -6.85
CA TYR A 167 -1.65 -8.45 -6.51
C TYR A 167 -1.53 -6.98 -6.94
N VAL A 168 -2.57 -6.42 -7.54
CA VAL A 168 -2.65 -4.99 -7.87
C VAL A 168 -3.99 -4.44 -7.38
N HIS A 169 -3.93 -3.40 -6.54
CA HIS A 169 -5.13 -2.78 -5.97
C HIS A 169 -5.79 -1.79 -6.94
N GLY A 170 -7.00 -1.32 -6.58
CA GLY A 170 -7.74 -0.31 -7.36
C GLY A 170 -7.18 1.11 -7.22
N GLY A 171 -7.45 1.98 -8.21
CA GLY A 171 -6.92 3.35 -8.29
C GLY A 171 -7.57 4.38 -7.34
N LEU A 172 -8.58 3.98 -6.56
CA LEU A 172 -9.18 4.83 -5.51
C LEU A 172 -8.69 4.50 -4.11
N VAL A 173 -7.88 3.44 -3.97
CA VAL A 173 -7.43 2.92 -2.68
C VAL A 173 -6.14 3.64 -2.31
N PRO A 174 -6.09 4.37 -1.18
CA PRO A 174 -4.86 4.92 -0.65
C PRO A 174 -3.81 3.83 -0.43
N ALA A 175 -2.53 4.15 -0.63
CA ALA A 175 -1.43 3.19 -0.44
C ALA A 175 -1.48 2.53 0.95
N ALA A 176 -1.80 3.30 2.00
CA ALA A 176 -1.94 2.79 3.37
C ALA A 176 -3.01 1.69 3.50
N ASP A 177 -4.16 1.86 2.85
CA ASP A 177 -5.25 0.88 2.88
C ASP A 177 -4.88 -0.37 2.07
N ALA A 178 -4.22 -0.20 0.91
CA ALA A 178 -3.69 -1.31 0.13
C ALA A 178 -2.67 -2.13 0.94
N LEU A 179 -1.81 -1.47 1.70
CA LEU A 179 -0.84 -2.11 2.58
C LEU A 179 -1.46 -2.81 3.77
N GLN A 180 -2.54 -2.25 4.33
CA GLN A 180 -3.33 -2.92 5.35
C GLN A 180 -3.87 -4.25 4.81
N ARG A 181 -4.43 -4.26 3.59
CA ARG A 181 -4.86 -5.52 2.93
C ARG A 181 -3.69 -6.47 2.69
N VAL A 182 -2.49 -5.96 2.40
CA VAL A 182 -1.26 -6.77 2.30
C VAL A 182 -0.93 -7.44 3.64
N ALA A 183 -1.10 -6.73 4.74
CA ALA A 183 -0.85 -7.26 6.08
C ALA A 183 -1.87 -8.32 6.50
N GLU A 184 -3.15 -8.07 6.23
CA GLU A 184 -4.26 -8.91 6.71
C GLU A 184 -4.23 -10.32 6.14
N TYR A 185 -4.04 -10.49 4.81
CA TYR A 185 -4.03 -11.83 4.20
C TYR A 185 -2.64 -12.49 4.13
N ARG A 186 -1.57 -11.80 4.55
CA ARG A 186 -0.21 -12.35 4.46
C ARG A 186 -0.05 -13.63 5.28
N PRO A 187 -0.43 -13.70 6.57
CA PRO A 187 -0.23 -14.90 7.37
C PRO A 187 -0.90 -16.14 6.78
N GLU A 188 -2.14 -16.02 6.31
CA GLU A 188 -2.93 -17.13 5.80
C GLU A 188 -2.46 -17.59 4.41
N LEU A 189 -2.03 -16.66 3.56
CA LEU A 189 -1.45 -17.00 2.27
C LEU A 189 -0.11 -17.71 2.44
N LEU A 190 0.76 -17.21 3.33
CA LEU A 190 2.02 -17.87 3.65
C LEU A 190 1.81 -19.28 4.24
N ALA A 191 0.83 -19.44 5.14
CA ALA A 191 0.46 -20.74 5.71
C ALA A 191 0.00 -21.74 4.63
N GLN A 192 -0.61 -21.25 3.56
CA GLN A 192 -1.05 -22.03 2.40
C GLN A 192 -0.02 -22.04 1.26
N GLN A 193 1.23 -21.65 1.52
CA GLN A 193 2.37 -21.69 0.58
C GLN A 193 2.18 -20.79 -0.66
N CYS A 194 1.53 -19.65 -0.45
CA CYS A 194 1.33 -18.59 -1.42
C CYS A 194 2.10 -17.34 -1.00
N TYR A 195 3.11 -16.96 -1.77
CA TYR A 195 3.85 -15.73 -1.56
C TYR A 195 3.17 -14.59 -2.32
N ARG A 196 2.44 -13.72 -1.62
CA ARG A 196 1.83 -12.54 -2.25
C ARG A 196 2.84 -11.42 -2.41
N LEU A 197 2.91 -10.86 -3.61
CA LEU A 197 3.68 -9.67 -3.96
C LEU A 197 2.72 -8.61 -4.51
N ALA A 198 2.54 -7.52 -3.79
CA ALA A 198 1.61 -6.46 -4.15
C ALA A 198 2.32 -5.30 -4.86
N PHE A 199 1.81 -4.89 -6.01
CA PHE A 199 2.15 -3.61 -6.61
C PHE A 199 1.27 -2.53 -5.96
N VAL A 200 1.91 -1.62 -5.24
CA VAL A 200 1.26 -0.48 -4.61
C VAL A 200 1.65 0.75 -5.40
N TRP A 201 0.70 1.34 -6.11
CA TRP A 201 0.95 2.54 -6.90
C TRP A 201 0.39 3.79 -6.23
N HIS A 202 1.13 4.88 -6.34
CA HIS A 202 0.67 6.19 -5.90
C HIS A 202 -0.22 6.77 -6.99
N SER A 203 -1.52 6.48 -6.92
CA SER A 203 -2.49 7.14 -7.80
C SER A 203 -3.14 8.29 -7.04
N ASP A 204 -2.76 9.53 -7.38
CA ASP A 204 -3.49 10.73 -6.96
C ASP A 204 -4.90 10.80 -7.57
N PHE A 205 -5.27 9.82 -8.41
CA PHE A 205 -6.59 9.70 -9.01
C PHE A 205 -7.69 9.67 -7.95
N GLY A 206 -7.53 8.91 -6.86
CA GLY A 206 -8.57 8.80 -5.83
C GLY A 206 -8.84 10.11 -5.08
N SER A 207 -7.78 10.82 -4.67
CA SER A 207 -7.89 12.14 -4.03
C SER A 207 -8.42 13.17 -5.01
N THR A 208 -7.90 13.19 -6.25
CA THR A 208 -8.33 14.10 -7.32
C THR A 208 -9.81 13.91 -7.66
N LEU A 209 -10.27 12.67 -7.80
CA LEU A 209 -11.67 12.37 -8.09
C LEU A 209 -12.58 12.81 -6.94
N ARG A 210 -12.22 12.51 -5.68
CA ARG A 210 -12.99 12.96 -4.51
C ARG A 210 -13.07 14.48 -4.43
N ASN A 211 -11.97 15.18 -4.70
CA ASN A 211 -11.92 16.64 -4.73
C ASN A 211 -12.80 17.21 -5.84
N ILE A 212 -12.73 16.63 -7.05
CA ILE A 212 -13.58 17.03 -8.19
C ILE A 212 -15.07 16.86 -7.85
N LEU A 213 -15.44 15.72 -7.26
CA LEU A 213 -16.81 15.44 -6.86
C LEU A 213 -17.27 16.37 -5.73
N ALA A 214 -16.44 16.63 -4.72
CA ALA A 214 -16.76 17.52 -3.61
C ALA A 214 -16.95 18.97 -4.07
N ASP A 215 -16.10 19.46 -4.99
CA ASP A 215 -16.22 20.77 -5.61
C ASP A 215 -17.57 20.95 -6.32
N ALA A 216 -18.02 19.92 -7.05
CA ALA A 216 -19.30 19.96 -7.77
C ALA A 216 -20.51 20.13 -6.84
N VAL A 217 -20.45 19.55 -5.63
CA VAL A 217 -21.50 19.69 -4.61
C VAL A 217 -21.43 21.05 -3.92
N SER A 218 -20.22 21.54 -3.63
CA SER A 218 -20.02 22.83 -2.93
C SER A 218 -20.55 24.02 -3.75
N LYS A 219 -20.33 24.03 -5.08
CA LYS A 219 -20.84 25.05 -5.99
C LYS A 219 -22.36 25.01 -6.16
N ARG A 220 -22.99 23.86 -5.95
CA ARG A 220 -24.45 23.69 -5.97
C ARG A 220 -25.16 24.37 -4.78
N ARG A 221 -24.44 24.64 -3.69
CA ARG A 221 -24.99 25.26 -2.47
C ARG A 221 -24.90 26.78 -2.43
N SER A 222 -24.28 27.44 -3.42
CA SER A 222 -24.14 28.90 -3.48
C SER A 222 -25.18 29.62 -4.35
N GLY A 223 -26.17 28.92 -4.91
CA GLY A 223 -27.28 29.51 -5.67
C GLY A 223 -28.61 29.34 -4.93
N GLY A 224 -29.29 30.45 -4.63
CA GLY A 224 -30.55 30.48 -3.88
C GLY A 224 -31.67 29.66 -4.53
N TRP A 225 -32.45 29.02 -3.67
CA TRP A 225 -33.62 28.22 -4.02
C TRP A 225 -34.75 29.17 -4.50
N LEU A 226 -35.09 29.13 -5.80
CA LEU A 226 -36.30 29.62 -6.51
C LEU A 226 -35.99 30.48 -7.75
N ASP A 227 -35.93 29.87 -8.95
CA ASP A 227 -36.43 30.50 -10.21
C ASP A 227 -36.64 29.47 -11.34
N GLU A 228 -37.46 28.47 -11.01
CA GLU A 228 -37.55 27.13 -11.63
C GLU A 228 -38.23 27.01 -13.01
N MET A 229 -38.37 28.05 -13.85
CA MET A 229 -39.09 27.88 -15.14
C MET A 229 -38.51 28.56 -16.39
N LYS A 230 -37.36 29.23 -16.32
CA LYS A 230 -36.61 29.67 -17.53
C LYS A 230 -35.26 28.97 -17.72
N ASP A 231 -34.78 28.29 -16.68
CA ASP A 231 -33.51 27.56 -16.60
C ASP A 231 -33.46 26.28 -17.46
N PHE A 232 -34.62 25.73 -17.87
CA PHE A 232 -34.67 24.44 -18.58
C PHE A 232 -34.00 24.42 -19.98
N LEU A 233 -33.77 25.59 -20.60
CA LEU A 233 -33.26 25.69 -21.97
C LEU A 233 -31.97 26.50 -22.15
N LEU A 234 -31.51 27.24 -21.12
CA LEU A 234 -30.24 27.98 -21.16
C LEU A 234 -29.13 27.35 -20.28
N ASP A 235 -29.47 26.54 -19.27
CA ASP A 235 -28.55 25.72 -18.44
C ASP A 235 -27.86 24.55 -19.18
N ARG A 236 -27.96 24.51 -20.51
CA ARG A 236 -27.53 23.33 -21.28
C ARG A 236 -26.52 23.61 -22.38
N LEU A 237 -26.07 24.85 -22.55
CA LEU A 237 -25.05 25.20 -23.55
C LEU A 237 -23.86 25.96 -22.98
N ASP A 238 -24.05 26.94 -22.09
CA ASP A 238 -22.92 27.60 -21.41
C ASP A 238 -22.42 26.82 -20.17
N ASP A 239 -23.28 25.99 -19.57
CA ASP A 239 -22.93 24.94 -18.58
C ASP A 239 -22.19 23.73 -19.17
N MET A 240 -21.86 23.75 -20.47
CA MET A 240 -21.13 22.67 -21.13
C MET A 240 -19.64 22.94 -21.34
N LEU A 241 -19.11 24.12 -20.98
CA LEU A 241 -17.68 24.42 -21.21
C LEU A 241 -16.86 24.46 -19.92
N GLU A 242 -17.38 25.02 -18.83
CA GLU A 242 -16.68 25.08 -17.54
C GLU A 242 -16.74 23.75 -16.75
N PRO A 243 -17.87 23.01 -16.74
CA PRO A 243 -17.94 21.63 -16.24
C PRO A 243 -17.18 20.63 -17.12
N LEU A 244 -16.98 20.94 -18.40
CA LEU A 244 -16.19 20.14 -19.32
C LEU A 244 -14.69 20.35 -19.07
N ALA A 245 -14.24 21.56 -18.76
CA ALA A 245 -12.88 21.83 -18.26
C ALA A 245 -12.58 21.14 -16.91
N ARG A 246 -13.60 20.92 -16.06
CA ARG A 246 -13.51 20.17 -14.80
C ARG A 246 -13.67 18.65 -14.95
N GLN A 247 -14.48 18.18 -15.91
CA GLN A 247 -14.48 16.77 -16.37
C GLN A 247 -13.14 16.42 -17.04
N LEU A 248 -12.52 17.37 -17.73
CA LEU A 248 -11.20 17.22 -18.32
C LEU A 248 -10.14 16.95 -17.24
N LEU A 249 -10.22 17.53 -16.04
CA LEU A 249 -9.30 17.17 -14.93
C LEU A 249 -9.48 15.72 -14.46
N GLY A 250 -10.73 15.23 -14.36
CA GLY A 250 -10.99 13.84 -13.98
C GLY A 250 -10.53 12.85 -15.05
N LYS A 251 -10.76 13.19 -16.33
CA LYS A 251 -10.27 12.42 -17.47
C LYS A 251 -8.74 12.45 -17.56
N LEU A 252 -8.10 13.59 -17.36
CA LEU A 252 -6.64 13.71 -17.37
C LEU A 252 -6.02 12.89 -16.24
N ALA A 253 -6.57 12.95 -15.02
CA ALA A 253 -6.12 12.12 -13.90
C ALA A 253 -6.34 10.62 -14.17
N TRP A 254 -7.44 10.26 -14.83
CA TRP A 254 -7.70 8.89 -15.24
C TRP A 254 -6.72 8.41 -16.33
N ASP A 255 -6.47 9.23 -17.35
CA ASP A 255 -5.52 8.92 -18.42
C ASP A 255 -4.10 8.80 -17.88
N GLU A 256 -3.66 9.71 -16.99
CA GLU A 256 -2.37 9.61 -16.30
C GLU A 256 -2.28 8.30 -15.49
N MET A 257 -3.33 7.93 -14.77
CA MET A 257 -3.38 6.64 -14.07
C MET A 257 -3.22 5.45 -15.04
N LYS A 258 -3.89 5.49 -16.20
CA LYS A 258 -3.79 4.43 -17.23
C LYS A 258 -2.39 4.39 -17.84
N GLU A 259 -1.82 5.54 -18.15
CA GLU A 259 -0.45 5.66 -18.64
C GLU A 259 0.56 5.09 -17.63
N ASN A 260 0.37 5.35 -16.34
CA ASN A 260 1.18 4.75 -15.27
C ASN A 260 0.98 3.22 -15.21
N ALA A 261 -0.26 2.74 -15.33
CA ALA A 261 -0.59 1.31 -15.34
C ALA A 261 0.11 0.57 -16.47
N VAL A 262 -0.04 1.08 -17.68
CA VAL A 262 0.49 0.50 -18.91
C VAL A 262 2.01 0.65 -18.96
N GLY A 263 2.50 1.83 -18.54
CA GLY A 263 3.92 2.17 -18.48
C GLY A 263 4.72 1.24 -17.56
N ALA A 264 4.13 0.72 -16.48
CA ALA A 264 4.83 -0.14 -15.53
C ALA A 264 5.44 -1.42 -16.14
N SER A 265 4.89 -1.90 -17.26
CA SER A 265 5.38 -3.09 -17.97
C SER A 265 6.41 -2.79 -19.06
N GLN A 266 6.75 -1.52 -19.30
CA GLN A 266 7.80 -1.15 -20.26
C GLN A 266 9.19 -1.54 -19.73
N LYS A 267 10.17 -1.63 -20.64
CA LYS A 267 11.55 -2.03 -20.29
C LYS A 267 12.14 -1.13 -19.20
N GLY A 268 12.67 -1.75 -18.13
CA GLY A 268 13.27 -1.07 -16.99
C GLY A 268 12.27 -0.47 -15.99
N ARG A 269 10.97 -0.68 -16.18
CA ARG A 269 9.91 -0.21 -15.26
C ARG A 269 9.55 -1.25 -14.21
N ALA A 270 8.78 -0.86 -13.21
CA ALA A 270 8.57 -1.65 -11.99
C ALA A 270 8.12 -3.10 -12.27
N ALA A 271 7.15 -3.29 -13.16
CA ALA A 271 6.64 -4.61 -13.50
C ALA A 271 7.65 -5.40 -14.36
N ASP A 272 8.37 -4.76 -15.28
CA ASP A 272 9.44 -5.41 -16.07
C ASP A 272 10.61 -5.90 -15.18
N VAL A 273 11.03 -5.12 -14.19
CA VAL A 273 12.06 -5.53 -13.23
C VAL A 273 11.59 -6.74 -12.42
N VAL A 274 10.32 -6.75 -12.00
CA VAL A 274 9.71 -7.91 -11.33
C VAL A 274 9.65 -9.13 -12.25
N VAL A 275 9.29 -8.97 -13.53
CA VAL A 275 9.29 -10.08 -14.50
C VAL A 275 10.69 -10.70 -14.65
N HIS A 276 11.75 -9.89 -14.72
CA HIS A 276 13.12 -10.43 -14.72
C HIS A 276 13.46 -11.22 -13.44
N GLY A 277 12.99 -10.76 -12.29
CA GLY A 277 13.09 -11.49 -11.02
C GLY A 277 12.34 -12.84 -11.06
N LEU A 278 11.12 -12.84 -11.61
CA LEU A 278 10.30 -14.05 -11.76
C LEU A 278 10.93 -15.07 -12.70
N VAL A 279 11.57 -14.63 -13.80
CA VAL A 279 12.33 -15.53 -14.70
C VAL A 279 13.44 -16.24 -13.93
N LYS A 280 14.24 -15.51 -13.14
CA LYS A 280 15.29 -16.11 -12.30
C LYS A 280 14.72 -17.11 -11.29
N LEU A 281 13.60 -16.77 -10.65
CA LEU A 281 12.94 -17.69 -9.72
C LEU A 281 12.40 -18.94 -10.40
N LYS A 282 11.80 -18.81 -11.59
CA LYS A 282 11.29 -19.95 -12.37
C LYS A 282 12.42 -20.86 -12.85
N GLN A 283 13.60 -20.30 -13.17
CA GLN A 283 14.81 -21.09 -13.46
C GLN A 283 15.29 -21.88 -12.23
N ARG A 284 15.21 -21.29 -11.04
CA ARG A 284 15.57 -21.93 -9.77
C ARG A 284 14.53 -22.96 -9.31
N TYR A 285 13.25 -22.68 -9.55
CA TYR A 285 12.10 -23.48 -9.16
C TYR A 285 11.20 -23.70 -10.38
N PRO A 286 11.49 -24.71 -11.23
CA PRO A 286 10.71 -24.98 -12.44
C PRO A 286 9.22 -25.23 -12.16
N GLU A 287 8.89 -25.73 -10.98
CA GLU A 287 7.53 -26.00 -10.51
C GLU A 287 6.75 -24.74 -10.05
N LEU A 288 7.40 -23.58 -9.98
CA LEU A 288 6.80 -22.35 -9.45
C LEU A 288 5.51 -21.95 -10.20
N GLU A 289 4.40 -21.82 -9.48
CA GLU A 289 3.12 -21.38 -10.03
C GLU A 289 2.98 -19.85 -9.89
N LEU A 290 2.50 -19.20 -10.94
CA LEU A 290 2.24 -17.75 -10.97
C LEU A 290 0.74 -17.51 -11.03
N HIS A 291 0.25 -16.62 -10.16
CA HIS A 291 -1.14 -16.22 -10.08
C HIS A 291 -1.24 -14.70 -10.02
N LEU A 292 -2.32 -14.14 -10.58
CA LEU A 292 -2.53 -12.70 -10.65
C LEU A 292 -3.91 -12.38 -10.07
N VAL A 293 -3.98 -11.30 -9.29
CA VAL A 293 -5.24 -10.78 -8.73
C VAL A 293 -5.25 -9.27 -8.91
N GLY A 294 -6.29 -8.73 -9.54
CA GLY A 294 -6.41 -7.30 -9.80
C GLY A 294 -7.79 -6.78 -9.42
N HIS A 295 -7.85 -5.67 -8.72
CA HIS A 295 -9.12 -5.00 -8.40
C HIS A 295 -9.25 -3.71 -9.18
N SER A 296 -10.40 -3.48 -9.81
CA SER A 296 -10.72 -2.22 -10.49
C SER A 296 -9.63 -1.83 -11.49
N ALA A 297 -8.99 -0.67 -11.34
CA ALA A 297 -7.89 -0.22 -12.20
C ALA A 297 -6.65 -1.15 -12.20
N GLY A 298 -6.51 -2.03 -11.21
CA GLY A 298 -5.51 -3.10 -11.24
C GLY A 298 -5.64 -3.99 -12.48
N SER A 299 -6.83 -4.13 -13.07
CA SER A 299 -7.00 -4.84 -14.34
C SER A 299 -6.38 -4.12 -15.55
N ILE A 300 -6.14 -2.81 -15.45
CA ILE A 300 -5.47 -2.04 -16.50
C ILE A 300 -3.95 -2.27 -16.41
N PHE A 301 -3.42 -2.39 -15.19
CA PHE A 301 -2.02 -2.73 -14.93
C PHE A 301 -1.68 -4.17 -15.34
N LEU A 302 -2.55 -5.12 -14.98
CA LEU A 302 -2.30 -6.55 -15.19
C LEU A 302 -2.30 -6.99 -16.66
N GLY A 303 -3.02 -6.30 -17.55
CA GLY A 303 -3.06 -6.63 -18.98
C GLY A 303 -1.67 -6.58 -19.64
N PRO A 304 -1.00 -5.41 -19.68
CA PRO A 304 0.37 -5.29 -20.19
C PRO A 304 1.38 -6.17 -19.46
N LEU A 305 1.19 -6.41 -18.15
CA LEU A 305 2.03 -7.33 -17.39
C LEU A 305 1.91 -8.77 -17.91
N LEU A 306 0.69 -9.24 -18.24
CA LEU A 306 0.49 -10.56 -18.85
C LEU A 306 1.18 -10.69 -20.21
N ALA A 307 1.12 -9.65 -21.04
CA ALA A 307 1.87 -9.62 -22.29
C ALA A 307 3.38 -9.74 -22.04
N ARG A 308 3.89 -9.00 -21.04
CA ARG A 308 5.31 -9.04 -20.67
C ARG A 308 5.76 -10.38 -20.10
N LEU A 309 4.92 -11.04 -19.30
CA LEU A 309 5.14 -12.42 -18.82
C LEU A 309 5.25 -13.38 -20.00
N GLY A 310 4.32 -13.29 -20.97
CA GLY A 310 4.34 -14.11 -22.18
C GLY A 310 5.60 -13.90 -23.02
N ASP A 311 6.05 -12.65 -23.18
CA ASP A 311 7.30 -12.33 -23.89
C ASP A 311 8.54 -12.88 -23.17
N ALA A 312 8.48 -13.03 -21.85
CA ALA A 312 9.52 -13.64 -21.02
C ALA A 312 9.43 -15.18 -20.94
N GLY A 313 8.46 -15.80 -21.62
CA GLY A 313 8.24 -17.25 -21.59
C GLY A 313 7.64 -17.76 -20.28
N LEU A 314 7.00 -16.88 -19.50
CA LEU A 314 6.31 -17.22 -18.26
C LEU A 314 4.81 -17.39 -18.51
N THR A 315 4.22 -18.38 -17.85
CA THR A 315 2.78 -18.64 -17.89
C THR A 315 2.19 -18.46 -16.49
N ALA A 316 1.12 -17.68 -16.42
CA ALA A 316 0.26 -17.56 -15.27
C ALA A 316 -0.84 -18.63 -15.28
N ARG A 317 -1.01 -19.29 -14.14
CA ARG A 317 -2.03 -20.33 -13.97
C ARG A 317 -3.43 -19.74 -13.82
N THR A 318 -3.57 -18.74 -12.95
CA THR A 318 -4.86 -18.05 -12.77
C THR A 318 -4.68 -16.53 -12.77
N CYS A 319 -5.66 -15.83 -13.30
CA CYS A 319 -5.84 -14.39 -13.15
C CYS A 319 -7.28 -14.15 -12.70
N THR A 320 -7.45 -13.52 -11.53
CA THR A 320 -8.78 -13.15 -11.02
C THR A 320 -8.90 -11.63 -11.00
N LEU A 321 -9.92 -11.11 -11.67
CA LEU A 321 -10.20 -9.68 -11.70
C LEU A 321 -11.49 -9.37 -10.94
N TRP A 322 -11.40 -8.47 -9.97
CA TRP A 322 -12.55 -7.96 -9.23
C TRP A 322 -12.97 -6.60 -9.81
N ALA A 323 -14.23 -6.46 -10.21
CA ALA A 323 -14.79 -5.26 -10.83
C ALA A 323 -13.85 -4.57 -11.84
N PRO A 324 -13.34 -5.29 -12.86
CA PRO A 324 -12.26 -4.77 -13.72
C PRO A 324 -12.66 -3.49 -14.44
N ALA A 325 -11.82 -2.45 -14.28
CA ALA A 325 -12.05 -1.15 -14.90
C ALA A 325 -11.39 -1.01 -16.29
N CYS A 326 -10.71 -2.06 -16.76
CA CYS A 326 -10.18 -2.09 -18.11
C CYS A 326 -11.31 -2.17 -19.14
N THR A 327 -11.06 -1.59 -20.31
CA THR A 327 -12.03 -1.53 -21.40
C THR A 327 -12.14 -2.87 -22.12
N HIS A 328 -13.20 -3.05 -22.91
CA HIS A 328 -13.28 -4.18 -23.84
C HIS A 328 -12.09 -4.21 -24.81
N GLN A 329 -11.55 -3.03 -25.18
CA GLN A 329 -10.37 -2.94 -26.03
C GLN A 329 -9.13 -3.47 -25.31
N ASP A 330 -8.91 -3.10 -24.05
CA ASP A 330 -7.79 -3.63 -23.25
C ASP A 330 -7.85 -5.16 -23.11
N PHE A 331 -9.07 -5.73 -23.02
CA PHE A 331 -9.24 -7.17 -23.07
C PHE A 331 -8.75 -7.76 -24.39
N GLU A 332 -9.16 -7.18 -25.52
CA GLU A 332 -8.76 -7.64 -26.85
C GLU A 332 -7.25 -7.46 -27.10
N ASP A 333 -6.64 -6.41 -26.56
CA ASP A 333 -5.23 -6.09 -26.76
C ASP A 333 -4.30 -6.94 -25.88
N PHE A 334 -4.71 -7.28 -24.66
CA PHE A 334 -3.82 -7.91 -23.68
C PHE A 334 -4.29 -9.28 -23.17
N TYR A 335 -5.55 -9.40 -22.76
CA TYR A 335 -6.06 -10.61 -22.10
C TYR A 335 -6.38 -11.72 -23.09
N GLN A 336 -7.05 -11.40 -24.19
CA GLN A 336 -7.36 -12.37 -25.24
C GLN A 336 -6.07 -12.99 -25.80
N PRO A 337 -5.03 -12.22 -26.20
CA PRO A 337 -3.77 -12.79 -26.67
C PRO A 337 -3.06 -13.64 -25.61
N ALA A 338 -3.19 -13.31 -24.32
CA ALA A 338 -2.61 -14.10 -23.24
C ALA A 338 -3.30 -15.47 -23.06
N LEU A 339 -4.61 -15.53 -23.29
CA LEU A 339 -5.45 -16.75 -23.18
C LEU A 339 -5.39 -17.63 -24.44
N THR A 340 -5.05 -17.06 -25.59
CA THR A 340 -4.86 -17.78 -26.85
C THR A 340 -3.40 -18.18 -27.03
N ALA A 341 -3.14 -19.44 -27.41
CA ALA A 341 -1.78 -19.86 -27.73
C ALA A 341 -1.21 -19.00 -28.88
N ARG A 342 -0.06 -18.36 -28.69
CA ARG A 342 0.69 -17.75 -29.80
C ARG A 342 1.06 -18.87 -30.77
N ARG A 343 1.10 -18.62 -32.09
CA ARG A 343 1.40 -19.66 -33.11
C ARG A 343 2.61 -20.51 -32.72
N GLY A 344 2.38 -21.74 -32.25
CA GLY A 344 3.40 -22.70 -31.84
C GLY A 344 3.95 -22.56 -30.41
N GLY A 345 3.39 -21.67 -29.57
CA GLY A 345 3.86 -21.38 -28.21
C GLY A 345 2.82 -21.65 -27.12
N ALA A 346 3.29 -21.67 -25.86
CA ALA A 346 2.42 -21.77 -24.68
C ALA A 346 1.57 -20.51 -24.49
N LYS A 347 0.44 -20.65 -23.79
CA LYS A 347 -0.38 -19.51 -23.35
C LYS A 347 0.38 -18.72 -22.28
N ALA A 348 0.19 -17.40 -22.24
CA ALA A 348 0.69 -16.57 -21.14
C ALA A 348 -0.24 -16.64 -19.91
N LEU A 349 -1.51 -16.99 -20.12
CA LEU A 349 -2.51 -17.19 -19.08
C LEU A 349 -3.36 -18.45 -19.36
N GLU A 350 -3.52 -19.30 -18.36
CA GLU A 350 -4.34 -20.51 -18.49
C GLU A 350 -5.83 -20.25 -18.21
N GLN A 351 -6.14 -19.53 -17.12
CA GLN A 351 -7.52 -19.26 -16.69
C GLN A 351 -7.72 -17.79 -16.25
N LEU A 352 -8.77 -17.15 -16.78
CA LEU A 352 -9.23 -15.83 -16.38
C LEU A 352 -10.63 -15.93 -15.74
N THR A 353 -10.78 -15.33 -14.56
CA THR A 353 -12.06 -15.22 -13.85
C THR A 353 -12.36 -13.75 -13.55
N LEU A 354 -13.60 -13.33 -13.82
CA LEU A 354 -14.10 -11.98 -13.59
C LEU A 354 -15.19 -12.03 -12.52
N PHE A 355 -15.03 -11.27 -11.44
CA PHE A 355 -16.11 -10.94 -10.52
C PHE A 355 -16.66 -9.58 -10.88
N MET A 356 -17.95 -9.52 -11.18
CA MET A 356 -18.65 -8.33 -11.66
C MET A 356 -19.88 -8.11 -10.82
N LEU A 357 -20.22 -6.86 -10.53
CA LEU A 357 -21.53 -6.59 -9.96
C LEU A 357 -22.63 -6.78 -11.01
N THR A 358 -23.80 -7.20 -10.56
CA THR A 358 -25.03 -7.10 -11.34
C THR A 358 -25.31 -5.64 -11.68
N ASP A 359 -25.98 -5.40 -12.81
CA ASP A 359 -26.32 -4.03 -13.20
C ASP A 359 -27.18 -3.32 -12.15
N ALA A 360 -28.09 -4.05 -11.48
CA ALA A 360 -28.88 -3.51 -10.39
C ALA A 360 -28.00 -3.03 -9.22
N ALA A 361 -27.02 -3.83 -8.79
CA ALA A 361 -26.09 -3.45 -7.72
C ALA A 361 -25.21 -2.25 -8.14
N GLU A 362 -24.73 -2.22 -9.38
CA GLU A 362 -23.96 -1.08 -9.92
C GLU A 362 -24.76 0.22 -9.94
N GLN A 363 -26.07 0.14 -10.22
CA GLN A 363 -26.97 1.30 -10.23
C GLN A 363 -27.39 1.75 -8.83
N ASP A 364 -27.39 0.86 -7.84
CA ASP A 364 -27.68 1.16 -6.41
C ASP A 364 -26.42 1.58 -5.61
N ASP A 365 -25.22 1.39 -6.18
CA ASP A 365 -23.95 1.80 -5.59
C ASP A 365 -23.73 3.33 -5.66
N ASN A 366 -22.67 3.82 -5.03
CA ASN A 366 -22.26 5.22 -5.10
C ASN A 366 -20.73 5.38 -5.13
N CYS A 367 -20.26 6.43 -5.82
CA CYS A 367 -18.88 6.89 -5.72
C CYS A 367 -18.82 8.12 -4.80
N ALA A 368 -18.13 7.97 -3.67
CA ALA A 368 -17.91 9.01 -2.66
C ALA A 368 -19.20 9.69 -2.14
N LEU A 369 -20.34 8.99 -2.15
CA LEU A 369 -21.68 9.51 -1.81
C LEU A 369 -22.15 10.69 -2.67
N ILE A 370 -21.49 10.92 -3.81
CA ILE A 370 -21.75 12.09 -4.68
C ILE A 370 -22.27 11.66 -6.05
N TYR A 371 -21.72 10.59 -6.61
CA TYR A 371 -22.24 9.97 -7.82
C TYR A 371 -23.06 8.74 -7.42
N ASN A 372 -24.37 8.74 -7.69
CA ASN A 372 -25.32 7.74 -7.21
C ASN A 372 -25.36 6.46 -8.08
N LYS A 373 -24.20 6.06 -8.60
CA LYS A 373 -23.93 4.79 -9.26
C LYS A 373 -22.50 4.37 -8.94
N SER A 374 -22.12 3.17 -9.32
CA SER A 374 -20.76 2.66 -9.16
C SER A 374 -19.69 3.55 -9.80
N LEU A 375 -18.44 3.31 -9.41
CA LEU A 375 -17.27 3.89 -10.07
C LEU A 375 -17.19 3.48 -11.56
N LEU A 376 -17.50 2.24 -11.92
CA LEU A 376 -17.41 1.80 -13.32
C LEU A 376 -18.39 2.58 -14.20
N TYR A 377 -19.58 2.89 -13.70
CA TYR A 377 -20.52 3.78 -14.37
C TYR A 377 -19.95 5.18 -14.60
N LEU A 378 -19.22 5.73 -13.62
CA LEU A 378 -18.58 7.04 -13.76
C LEU A 378 -17.46 7.01 -14.81
N VAL A 379 -16.60 5.98 -14.73
CA VAL A 379 -15.49 5.79 -15.68
C VAL A 379 -16.01 5.61 -17.09
N ALA A 380 -16.94 4.68 -17.30
CA ALA A 380 -17.52 4.36 -18.60
C ALA A 380 -18.24 5.56 -19.24
N HIS A 381 -18.91 6.39 -18.44
CA HIS A 381 -19.71 7.49 -18.96
C HIS A 381 -18.96 8.81 -19.06
N ALA A 382 -17.91 9.05 -18.28
CA ALA A 382 -17.31 10.38 -18.17
C ALA A 382 -15.79 10.41 -18.35
N LEU A 383 -15.07 9.42 -17.82
CA LEU A 383 -13.61 9.49 -17.71
C LEU A 383 -12.89 8.80 -18.87
N GLU A 384 -13.58 7.92 -19.60
CA GLU A 384 -13.02 7.25 -20.76
C GLU A 384 -13.03 8.10 -22.04
N ARG A 385 -12.34 7.61 -23.09
CA ARG A 385 -12.10 8.34 -24.36
C ARG A 385 -13.36 8.95 -25.00
N GLN A 386 -14.52 8.33 -24.81
CA GLN A 386 -15.79 8.81 -25.32
C GLN A 386 -16.78 8.92 -24.16
N SER A 387 -17.15 10.14 -23.81
CA SER A 387 -18.18 10.38 -22.79
C SER A 387 -19.57 10.00 -23.32
N ARG A 388 -20.45 9.59 -22.41
CA ARG A 388 -21.84 9.24 -22.71
C ARG A 388 -22.70 10.49 -22.82
N ILE A 389 -23.47 10.61 -23.89
CA ILE A 389 -24.55 11.61 -24.02
C ILE A 389 -25.88 10.88 -23.91
N PRO A 390 -26.66 11.10 -22.83
CA PRO A 390 -27.96 10.45 -22.67
C PRO A 390 -28.87 10.70 -23.88
N GLY A 391 -29.36 9.62 -24.51
CA GLY A 391 -30.25 9.70 -25.66
C GLY A 391 -29.56 9.84 -27.02
N ASP A 392 -28.23 9.96 -27.10
CA ASP A 392 -27.48 9.91 -28.37
C ASP A 392 -26.77 8.55 -28.52
N PRO A 393 -27.26 7.67 -29.42
CA PRO A 393 -26.63 6.37 -29.69
C PRO A 393 -25.19 6.47 -30.18
N ARG A 394 -24.76 7.63 -30.70
CA ARG A 394 -23.38 7.83 -31.18
C ARG A 394 -22.39 8.04 -30.05
N HIS A 395 -22.88 8.33 -28.84
CA HIS A 395 -22.08 8.58 -27.65
C HIS A 395 -22.56 7.71 -26.48
N PRO A 396 -22.41 6.38 -26.54
CA PRO A 396 -22.91 5.47 -25.51
C PRO A 396 -22.04 5.43 -24.24
N GLY A 397 -20.85 6.04 -24.27
CA GLY A 397 -19.79 5.77 -23.30
C GLY A 397 -18.89 4.61 -23.75
N VAL A 398 -17.87 4.30 -22.96
CA VAL A 398 -16.92 3.22 -23.26
C VAL A 398 -17.26 1.97 -22.45
N PRO A 399 -17.39 0.80 -23.08
CA PRO A 399 -17.69 -0.43 -22.36
C PRO A 399 -16.47 -0.95 -21.59
N LEU A 400 -16.69 -1.20 -20.29
CA LEU A 400 -15.70 -1.74 -19.37
C LEU A 400 -15.97 -3.21 -19.10
N LEU A 401 -14.89 -3.99 -18.96
CA LEU A 401 -14.94 -5.44 -18.79
C LEU A 401 -15.73 -5.84 -17.54
N GLY A 402 -15.72 -5.03 -16.49
CA GLY A 402 -16.36 -5.33 -15.21
C GLY A 402 -17.87 -5.09 -15.16
N MET A 403 -18.47 -4.56 -16.24
CA MET A 403 -19.89 -4.20 -16.24
C MET A 403 -20.75 -5.33 -16.84
N ALA A 404 -21.41 -6.11 -15.99
CA ALA A 404 -22.23 -7.27 -16.39
C ALA A 404 -23.34 -6.91 -17.41
N LYS A 405 -23.83 -5.66 -17.41
CA LYS A 405 -24.85 -5.17 -18.35
C LYS A 405 -24.47 -5.33 -19.83
N PHE A 406 -23.17 -5.32 -20.17
CA PHE A 406 -22.73 -5.53 -21.55
C PHE A 406 -22.74 -7.01 -21.96
N LEU A 407 -22.88 -7.92 -20.99
CA LEU A 407 -22.87 -9.38 -21.16
C LEU A 407 -24.26 -10.00 -20.99
N ASP A 408 -25.25 -9.23 -20.53
CA ASP A 408 -26.63 -9.66 -20.33
C ASP A 408 -27.48 -9.44 -21.59
N PRO A 409 -27.98 -10.51 -22.25
CA PRO A 409 -28.85 -10.41 -23.43
C PRO A 409 -30.15 -9.62 -23.20
N ALA A 410 -30.60 -9.47 -21.95
CA ALA A 410 -31.80 -8.71 -21.61
C ALA A 410 -31.54 -7.19 -21.53
N HIS A 411 -30.28 -6.76 -21.47
CA HIS A 411 -29.94 -5.35 -21.30
C HIS A 411 -29.79 -4.63 -22.66
N PRO A 412 -30.29 -3.39 -22.82
CA PRO A 412 -30.21 -2.65 -24.10
C PRO A 412 -28.80 -2.43 -24.64
N ASP A 413 -27.81 -2.33 -23.75
CA ASP A 413 -26.40 -2.14 -24.11
C ASP A 413 -25.65 -3.45 -24.45
N TYR A 414 -26.34 -4.60 -24.49
CA TYR A 414 -25.72 -5.92 -24.71
C TYR A 414 -24.78 -5.97 -25.92
N LYS A 415 -23.61 -6.59 -25.73
CA LYS A 415 -22.57 -6.75 -26.75
C LYS A 415 -22.37 -8.23 -27.08
N ALA A 416 -23.25 -8.77 -27.92
CA ALA A 416 -23.25 -10.18 -28.33
C ALA A 416 -21.88 -10.67 -28.84
N ASP A 417 -21.22 -9.90 -29.70
CA ASP A 417 -19.91 -10.26 -30.25
C ASP A 417 -18.84 -10.35 -29.17
N PHE A 418 -18.88 -9.45 -28.19
CA PHE A 418 -17.94 -9.45 -27.08
C PHE A 418 -18.19 -10.61 -26.12
N LYS A 419 -19.46 -10.91 -25.80
CA LYS A 419 -19.82 -12.09 -25.00
C LYS A 419 -19.34 -13.38 -25.66
N LYS A 420 -19.57 -13.53 -26.97
CA LYS A 420 -19.08 -14.67 -27.76
C LYS A 420 -17.55 -14.79 -27.73
N ARG A 421 -16.83 -13.66 -27.74
CA ARG A 421 -15.37 -13.62 -27.62
C ARG A 421 -14.89 -14.10 -26.26
N LEU A 422 -15.53 -13.66 -25.16
CA LEU A 422 -15.21 -14.14 -23.80
C LEU A 422 -15.43 -15.66 -23.69
N ASP A 423 -16.55 -16.16 -24.22
CA ASP A 423 -16.88 -17.58 -24.21
C ASP A 423 -15.85 -18.41 -25.00
N ALA A 424 -15.43 -17.91 -26.17
CA ALA A 424 -14.39 -18.55 -26.98
C ALA A 424 -13.02 -18.62 -26.28
N CYS A 425 -12.75 -17.69 -25.35
CA CYS A 425 -11.54 -17.68 -24.55
C CYS A 425 -11.68 -18.47 -23.24
N GLY A 426 -12.86 -19.02 -22.93
CA GLY A 426 -13.13 -19.73 -21.68
C GLY A 426 -13.07 -18.84 -20.44
N VAL A 427 -13.40 -17.55 -20.58
CA VAL A 427 -13.41 -16.60 -19.47
C VAL A 427 -14.61 -16.88 -18.56
N GLU A 428 -14.36 -17.07 -17.28
CA GLU A 428 -15.40 -17.30 -16.29
C GLU A 428 -15.92 -15.97 -15.74
N CYS A 429 -17.22 -15.74 -15.86
CA CYS A 429 -17.88 -14.50 -15.45
C CYS A 429 -18.81 -14.77 -14.28
N ILE A 430 -18.51 -14.20 -13.12
CA ILE A 430 -19.27 -14.35 -11.87
C ILE A 430 -19.98 -13.04 -11.58
N SER A 431 -21.31 -13.09 -11.45
CA SER A 431 -22.12 -11.95 -11.04
C SER A 431 -22.26 -11.91 -9.52
N ALA A 432 -22.15 -10.71 -8.94
CA ALA A 432 -22.27 -10.42 -7.53
C ALA A 432 -23.30 -9.31 -7.27
N PRO A 433 -24.01 -9.33 -6.14
CA PRO A 433 -24.04 -10.40 -5.16
C PRO A 433 -24.74 -11.66 -5.71
N ASN A 434 -24.38 -12.84 -5.19
CA ASN A 434 -25.04 -14.11 -5.48
C ASN A 434 -25.34 -14.90 -4.20
N ASP A 435 -26.09 -15.99 -4.34
CA ASP A 435 -26.54 -16.84 -3.23
C ASP A 435 -25.72 -18.12 -3.07
N ASP A 436 -24.58 -18.22 -3.75
CA ASP A 436 -23.72 -19.39 -3.65
C ASP A 436 -23.11 -19.51 -2.24
N GLY A 437 -22.94 -20.76 -1.80
CA GLY A 437 -22.44 -21.09 -0.46
C GLY A 437 -21.00 -20.63 -0.25
N GLU A 438 -20.66 -20.23 0.98
CA GLU A 438 -19.29 -19.87 1.32
C GLU A 438 -18.32 -21.02 1.00
N GLY A 439 -17.17 -20.70 0.40
CA GLY A 439 -16.15 -21.67 0.00
C GLY A 439 -16.36 -22.28 -1.38
N THR A 440 -17.44 -21.96 -2.11
CA THR A 440 -17.52 -22.27 -3.54
C THR A 440 -16.65 -21.31 -4.35
N LEU A 441 -16.28 -21.70 -5.57
CA LEU A 441 -15.43 -20.88 -6.45
C LEU A 441 -16.16 -19.67 -7.05
N THR A 442 -17.49 -19.60 -6.89
CA THR A 442 -18.37 -18.58 -7.48
C THR A 442 -19.00 -17.66 -6.44
N ALA A 443 -18.87 -17.97 -5.14
CA ALA A 443 -19.51 -17.20 -4.08
C ALA A 443 -18.97 -15.77 -3.96
N SER A 444 -19.90 -14.81 -3.95
CA SER A 444 -19.62 -13.40 -3.71
C SER A 444 -20.85 -12.70 -3.13
N LYS A 445 -20.68 -11.99 -2.01
CA LYS A 445 -21.71 -11.11 -1.43
C LYS A 445 -21.39 -9.62 -1.62
N ALA A 446 -20.35 -9.30 -2.39
CA ALA A 446 -20.02 -7.94 -2.76
C ALA A 446 -21.24 -7.26 -3.42
N SER A 447 -21.59 -6.08 -2.91
CA SER A 447 -22.76 -5.31 -3.37
C SER A 447 -22.38 -3.93 -3.90
N ARG A 448 -21.16 -3.48 -3.60
CA ARG A 448 -20.57 -2.21 -4.05
C ARG A 448 -19.22 -2.46 -4.70
N HIS A 449 -18.80 -1.52 -5.55
CA HIS A 449 -17.58 -1.64 -6.36
C HIS A 449 -16.33 -1.92 -5.52
N GLY A 450 -16.26 -1.29 -4.35
CA GLY A 450 -15.16 -1.44 -3.39
C GLY A 450 -15.27 -2.62 -2.43
N ASP A 451 -16.31 -3.45 -2.52
CA ASP A 451 -16.53 -4.52 -1.53
C ASP A 451 -15.71 -5.78 -1.82
N PHE A 452 -15.32 -6.05 -3.07
CA PHE A 452 -14.77 -7.35 -3.47
C PHE A 452 -13.51 -7.79 -2.71
N ASP A 453 -12.63 -6.85 -2.38
CA ASP A 453 -11.39 -7.13 -1.63
C ASP A 453 -11.62 -7.28 -0.12
N ASN A 454 -12.83 -6.96 0.37
CA ASN A 454 -13.26 -7.12 1.76
C ASN A 454 -14.34 -8.21 1.94
N ASP A 455 -14.99 -8.63 0.85
CA ASP A 455 -15.97 -9.71 0.85
C ASP A 455 -15.29 -11.07 1.03
N LYS A 456 -15.47 -11.66 2.20
CA LYS A 456 -14.90 -12.98 2.57
C LYS A 456 -15.16 -14.04 1.52
N ARG A 457 -16.35 -14.08 0.93
CA ARG A 457 -16.71 -15.09 -0.06
C ARG A 457 -15.91 -14.92 -1.34
N THR A 458 -15.83 -13.70 -1.86
CA THR A 458 -15.00 -13.37 -3.03
C THR A 458 -13.53 -13.74 -2.81
N VAL A 459 -12.97 -13.38 -1.65
CA VAL A 459 -11.55 -13.65 -1.35
C VAL A 459 -11.30 -15.15 -1.19
N LEU A 460 -12.16 -15.87 -0.47
CA LEU A 460 -12.09 -17.33 -0.36
C LEU A 460 -12.20 -18.03 -1.72
N ALA A 461 -13.13 -17.59 -2.57
CA ALA A 461 -13.28 -18.12 -3.92
C ALA A 461 -12.01 -17.89 -4.74
N THR A 462 -11.43 -16.69 -4.66
CA THR A 462 -10.17 -16.33 -5.35
C THR A 462 -9.00 -17.19 -4.87
N PHE A 463 -8.83 -17.37 -3.56
CA PHE A 463 -7.72 -18.17 -3.03
C PHE A 463 -7.92 -19.66 -3.27
N SER A 464 -9.16 -20.16 -3.26
CA SER A 464 -9.44 -21.55 -3.60
C SER A 464 -9.06 -21.87 -5.05
N ARG A 465 -9.21 -20.90 -5.97
CA ARG A 465 -8.73 -21.00 -7.36
C ARG A 465 -7.21 -21.07 -7.45
N ILE A 466 -6.51 -20.28 -6.65
CA ILE A 466 -5.03 -20.28 -6.59
C ILE A 466 -4.52 -21.64 -6.09
N LEU A 467 -5.19 -22.22 -5.08
CA LEU A 467 -4.77 -23.48 -4.47
C LEU A 467 -5.19 -24.72 -5.27
N GLY A 468 -6.22 -24.60 -6.12
CA GLY A 468 -6.86 -25.75 -6.79
C GLY A 468 -7.66 -26.63 -5.82
N SER A 469 -7.93 -26.14 -4.62
CA SER A 469 -8.66 -26.80 -3.53
C SER A 469 -9.35 -25.75 -2.65
N ALA A 470 -10.26 -26.17 -1.76
CA ALA A 470 -10.95 -25.24 -0.89
C ALA A 470 -9.97 -24.53 0.08
N SER A 471 -9.98 -23.19 0.09
CA SER A 471 -9.15 -22.39 0.98
C SER A 471 -9.69 -22.38 2.42
N GLN A 472 -8.78 -22.40 3.39
CA GLN A 472 -9.10 -22.35 4.82
C GLN A 472 -8.71 -20.99 5.43
N LEU A 473 -9.17 -19.86 4.88
CA LEU A 473 -8.99 -18.58 5.56
C LEU A 473 -9.71 -18.61 6.92
N GLY A 474 -8.99 -18.30 7.99
CA GLY A 474 -9.55 -18.23 9.33
C GLY A 474 -10.63 -17.15 9.43
N ALA A 475 -11.67 -17.38 10.23
CA ALA A 475 -12.79 -16.45 10.41
C ALA A 475 -12.38 -15.06 10.98
N GLU A 476 -11.15 -14.91 11.48
CA GLU A 476 -10.66 -13.65 12.07
C GLU A 476 -9.95 -12.71 11.10
N SER A 477 -9.44 -13.20 9.95
CA SER A 477 -8.70 -12.38 8.97
C SER A 477 -9.59 -11.63 7.99
N VAL A 478 -10.90 -11.93 7.98
CA VAL A 478 -11.90 -11.21 7.20
C VAL A 478 -12.98 -10.68 8.12
N ARG A 479 -12.66 -9.64 8.90
CA ARG A 479 -13.69 -8.91 9.65
C ARG A 479 -14.21 -7.76 8.80
N ASP A 480 -15.51 -7.80 8.56
CA ASP A 480 -16.29 -6.72 7.98
C ASP A 480 -16.23 -5.48 8.91
N PRO A 481 -15.66 -4.34 8.46
CA PRO A 481 -15.57 -3.14 9.29
C PRO A 481 -16.94 -2.58 9.69
N MET A 482 -18.04 -3.05 9.10
CA MET A 482 -19.40 -2.55 9.35
C MET A 482 -20.13 -3.19 10.55
N THR A 483 -19.56 -4.20 11.22
CA THR A 483 -20.23 -4.87 12.38
C THR A 483 -19.69 -4.48 13.75
N GLY A 484 -18.74 -3.54 13.83
CA GLY A 484 -18.21 -3.02 15.09
C GLY A 484 -18.90 -1.73 15.53
N GLY A 485 -20.12 -1.78 16.07
CA GLY A 485 -20.79 -0.55 16.49
C GLY A 485 -22.15 -0.63 17.16
N GLN A 486 -22.56 -1.73 17.79
CA GLN A 486 -23.53 -1.60 18.88
C GLN A 486 -22.75 -1.29 20.14
N THR A 487 -22.78 -0.02 20.53
CA THR A 487 -22.43 0.41 21.87
C THR A 487 -23.35 -0.30 22.85
N THR A 488 -22.89 -1.41 23.42
CA THR A 488 -23.50 -1.98 24.61
C THR A 488 -23.24 -0.99 25.74
N ARG A 489 -24.17 -0.04 25.91
CA ARG A 489 -24.30 0.74 27.14
C ARG A 489 -24.55 -0.26 28.25
N VAL A 490 -23.49 -0.61 28.99
CA VAL A 490 -23.63 -1.24 30.30
C VAL A 490 -24.18 -0.16 31.21
N GLN A 491 -25.50 -0.19 31.39
CA GLN A 491 -26.21 0.55 32.42
C GLN A 491 -25.79 -0.04 33.76
N VAL A 492 -24.95 0.68 34.51
CA VAL A 492 -24.68 0.34 35.91
C VAL A 492 -25.84 0.90 36.73
N SER A 493 -26.77 0.02 37.10
CA SER A 493 -27.81 0.28 38.09
C SER A 493 -27.43 -0.35 39.42
N ASN A 494 -26.92 0.44 40.37
CA ASN A 494 -27.63 0.69 41.63
C ASN A 494 -26.82 1.61 42.59
N PRO A 495 -27.52 2.48 43.35
CA PRO A 495 -26.97 3.25 44.47
C PRO A 495 -27.07 2.47 45.80
N ASP A 496 -26.43 3.03 46.84
CA ASP A 496 -26.53 2.71 48.28
C ASP A 496 -25.64 1.56 48.84
N MET A 497 -24.53 1.93 49.50
CA MET A 497 -24.48 2.08 50.97
C MET A 497 -23.06 2.40 51.49
N LEU A 498 -23.05 3.28 52.49
CA LEU A 498 -21.91 3.79 53.24
C LEU A 498 -21.47 2.86 54.39
N VAL A 499 -20.24 3.14 54.86
CA VAL A 499 -19.64 2.92 56.20
C VAL A 499 -19.00 1.55 56.49
N GLY A 500 -17.71 1.60 56.85
CA GLY A 500 -17.06 0.58 57.69
C GLY A 500 -15.54 0.49 57.50
N ASP A 501 -14.80 1.11 58.42
CA ASP A 501 -13.34 0.95 58.59
C ASP A 501 -12.92 -0.52 58.70
N GLU A 502 -11.88 -0.94 57.99
CA GLU A 502 -10.80 -1.77 58.56
C GLU A 502 -9.57 -1.83 57.64
N MET A 503 -8.42 -1.45 58.21
CA MET A 503 -7.09 -1.66 57.65
C MET A 503 -6.77 -3.16 57.55
N VAL A 504 -6.43 -3.65 56.36
CA VAL A 504 -5.62 -4.86 56.21
C VAL A 504 -4.46 -4.59 55.26
N THR A 505 -3.26 -4.66 55.85
CA THR A 505 -1.96 -4.50 55.23
C THR A 505 -1.59 -5.77 54.45
N LEU A 506 -1.24 -5.66 53.16
CA LEU A 506 -0.60 -6.75 52.40
C LEU A 506 0.83 -6.36 52.04
N LYS A 507 1.77 -7.08 52.68
CA LYS A 507 3.22 -6.98 52.56
C LYS A 507 3.70 -7.31 51.14
N LEU A 508 4.47 -6.41 50.54
CA LEU A 508 5.38 -6.71 49.44
C LEU A 508 6.66 -7.33 50.03
N GLY A 509 6.95 -8.58 49.66
CA GLY A 509 8.18 -9.27 50.01
C GLY A 509 9.35 -8.75 49.17
N GLU A 510 10.38 -8.26 49.85
CA GLU A 510 11.70 -7.99 49.29
C GLU A 510 12.41 -9.31 48.93
N SER A 511 13.12 -9.33 47.79
CA SER A 511 14.25 -10.23 47.60
C SER A 511 15.47 -9.42 47.17
N ARG A 512 16.53 -9.51 47.97
CA ARG A 512 17.83 -8.86 47.78
C ARG A 512 18.83 -9.81 47.13
N SER A 513 19.74 -9.17 46.39
CA SER A 513 21.15 -9.50 46.18
C SER A 513 21.54 -10.40 45.01
N ALA A 514 22.28 -9.81 44.07
CA ALA A 514 23.58 -10.31 43.60
C ALA A 514 24.34 -9.17 42.91
N ALA A 515 24.87 -8.23 43.71
CA ALA A 515 25.89 -7.29 43.27
C ALA A 515 27.27 -7.89 43.60
N SER A 516 27.91 -8.51 42.61
CA SER A 516 29.35 -8.84 42.65
C SER A 516 29.81 -9.34 41.28
N ALA A 517 30.16 -8.42 40.38
CA ALA A 517 31.18 -8.62 39.34
C ALA A 517 31.35 -7.32 38.51
N ARG A 518 32.15 -6.38 39.02
CA ARG A 518 32.80 -5.32 38.21
C ARG A 518 34.31 -5.56 38.29
N ARG A 519 34.95 -5.91 37.17
CA ARG A 519 36.30 -5.45 36.72
C ARG A 519 36.80 -6.31 35.56
N GLN A 520 37.56 -5.67 34.66
CA GLN A 520 38.29 -6.18 33.50
C GLN A 520 37.50 -6.30 32.19
N VAL A 521 37.48 -5.23 31.38
CA VAL A 521 37.98 -5.21 29.98
C VAL A 521 38.32 -3.75 29.63
N VAL A 522 39.48 -3.26 30.05
CA VAL A 522 40.18 -2.14 29.41
C VAL A 522 41.67 -2.49 29.50
N ASP A 523 42.13 -3.37 28.61
CA ASP A 523 43.53 -3.40 28.18
C ASP A 523 43.67 -4.33 26.97
N ARG A 524 43.50 -3.80 25.75
CA ARG A 524 43.90 -4.47 24.50
C ARG A 524 43.94 -3.54 23.29
N LEU A 525 44.59 -2.38 23.44
CA LEU A 525 45.04 -1.58 22.30
C LEU A 525 46.40 -0.94 22.60
N SER A 526 47.42 -1.77 22.78
CA SER A 526 48.83 -1.35 22.68
C SER A 526 49.72 -2.59 22.56
N ARG A 527 50.14 -2.97 21.35
CA ARG A 527 51.51 -3.40 21.03
C ARG A 527 51.68 -3.69 19.52
N PRO A 528 52.88 -3.47 18.98
CA PRO A 528 53.09 -3.08 17.59
C PRO A 528 53.41 -4.24 16.66
N VAL A 529 53.29 -3.93 15.37
CA VAL A 529 53.82 -4.67 14.22
C VAL A 529 55.30 -4.99 14.41
N THR A 530 55.66 -6.26 14.25
CA THR A 530 57.01 -6.70 13.89
C THR A 530 56.92 -7.63 12.69
N THR A 531 57.65 -7.26 11.65
CA THR A 531 57.90 -7.95 10.37
C THR A 531 58.97 -9.04 10.49
N ALA A 532 58.96 -9.95 9.50
CA ALA A 532 59.99 -10.93 9.09
C ALA A 532 60.13 -12.18 10.00
N ASN A 533 60.24 -13.41 9.50
CA ASN A 533 60.72 -13.96 8.21
C ASN A 533 59.83 -15.11 7.73
#